data_AF-K0KU96-F1
#
_entry.id   AF-K0KU96-F1
#
_cell.length_a   1.000
_cell.length_b   1.000
_cell.length_c   1.000
_cell.angle_alpha   90.00
_cell.angle_beta   90.00
_cell.angle_gamma   90.00
#
_symmetry.space_group_name_H-M   'P 1'
#
loop_
_entity.id
_entity.type
_entity.pdbx_description
1 polymer ?
#
loop_
_entity_poly.entity_id
_entity_poly.type
_entity_poly.pdbx_seq_one_letter_code
_entity_poly.pdbx_strand_id
1 'polypeptide(L)'
;MPLTYKKRSEAYEVTPPQIAPNSFLGDVIASETSKEEQITGGFYKVIPGEPLTYTYGYDELKIVLEVNNGTFTVTDEEGTTVDAKPGDVLYFKKGSTITFKVEGGEDAYAYNFYAGKKYFGQV
;
A
#
# COMPACT_ATOMS: atom_id res chain seq x y z
N MET A 1 17.72 -15.65 10.97
CA MET A 1 18.47 -14.63 11.75
C MET A 1 17.43 -13.83 12.54
N PRO A 2 17.71 -13.31 13.75
CA PRO A 2 16.67 -12.62 14.54
C PRO A 2 16.24 -11.27 13.95
N LEU A 3 17.07 -10.66 13.11
CA LEU A 3 16.78 -9.42 12.38
C LEU A 3 16.84 -9.68 10.88
N THR A 4 15.75 -9.38 10.19
CA THR A 4 15.73 -9.24 8.74
C THR A 4 15.82 -7.76 8.41
N TYR A 5 16.93 -7.36 7.79
CA TYR A 5 17.21 -5.97 7.42
C TYR A 5 17.23 -5.84 5.90
N LYS A 6 16.56 -4.81 5.38
CA LYS A 6 16.64 -4.38 3.98
C LYS A 6 17.18 -2.96 3.96
N LYS A 7 18.21 -2.71 3.16
CA LYS A 7 18.67 -1.34 2.95
C LYS A 7 17.59 -0.53 2.25
N ARG A 8 17.61 0.79 2.43
CA ARG A 8 16.72 1.71 1.70
C ARG A 8 16.74 1.47 0.18
N SER A 9 17.93 1.23 -0.37
CA SER A 9 18.17 0.93 -1.79
C SER A 9 17.65 -0.43 -2.26
N GLU A 10 17.29 -1.32 -1.34
CA GLU A 10 16.75 -2.66 -1.62
C GLU A 10 15.23 -2.74 -1.39
N ALA A 11 14.63 -1.64 -0.91
CA ALA A 11 13.23 -1.59 -0.49
C ALA A 11 12.59 -0.24 -0.90
N TYR A 12 12.70 0.79 -0.06
CA TYR A 12 12.05 2.09 -0.25
C TYR A 12 12.33 2.77 -1.60
N GLU A 13 13.55 2.67 -2.12
CA GLU A 13 13.94 3.30 -3.40
C GLU A 13 13.63 2.43 -4.61
N VAL A 14 13.22 1.17 -4.39
CA VAL A 14 12.86 0.25 -5.46
C VAL A 14 11.41 0.49 -5.83
N THR A 15 11.17 0.88 -7.09
CA THR A 15 9.82 0.98 -7.63
C THR A 15 9.12 -0.39 -7.52
N PRO A 16 7.97 -0.49 -6.83
CA PRO A 16 7.26 -1.75 -6.73
C PRO A 16 6.77 -2.24 -8.10
N PRO A 17 6.54 -3.56 -8.28
CA PRO A 17 5.90 -4.10 -9.47
C PRO A 17 4.55 -3.43 -9.77
N GLN A 18 4.25 -3.21 -11.05
CA GLN A 18 2.97 -2.68 -11.48
C GLN A 18 1.88 -3.74 -11.34
N ILE A 19 0.77 -3.39 -10.69
CA ILE A 19 -0.42 -4.26 -10.51
C ILE A 19 -1.65 -3.75 -11.24
N ALA A 20 -1.68 -2.45 -11.58
CA ALA A 20 -2.71 -1.81 -12.42
C ALA A 20 -2.08 -0.61 -13.16
N PRO A 21 -2.76 0.01 -14.15
CA PRO A 21 -2.19 1.08 -14.97
C PRO A 21 -1.48 2.20 -14.19
N ASN A 22 -2.00 2.59 -13.03
CA ASN A 22 -1.47 3.66 -12.18
C ASN A 22 -1.10 3.19 -10.75
N SER A 23 -1.06 1.88 -10.50
CA SER A 23 -0.83 1.32 -9.16
C SER A 23 0.28 0.28 -9.14
N PHE A 24 1.15 0.39 -8.14
CA PHE A 24 2.35 -0.43 -7.98
C PHE A 24 2.42 -0.96 -6.55
N LEU A 25 2.59 -2.27 -6.37
CA LEU A 25 2.60 -2.93 -5.08
C LEU A 25 3.68 -4.01 -5.05
N GLY A 26 4.46 -4.06 -3.96
CA GLY A 26 5.56 -5.00 -3.84
C GLY A 26 5.93 -5.30 -2.40
N ASP A 27 5.94 -6.60 -2.09
CA ASP A 27 6.41 -7.11 -0.80
C ASP A 27 7.93 -6.98 -0.68
N VAL A 28 8.42 -6.60 0.50
CA VAL A 28 9.86 -6.43 0.77
C VAL A 28 10.36 -7.27 1.94
N ILE A 29 9.48 -7.61 2.87
CA ILE A 29 9.80 -8.36 4.09
C ILE A 29 8.59 -9.17 4.55
N ALA A 30 8.83 -10.35 5.13
CA ALA A 30 7.78 -11.12 5.77
C ALA A 30 8.32 -11.84 7.01
N SER A 31 7.43 -12.17 7.94
CA SER A 31 7.76 -13.03 9.08
C SER A 31 8.09 -14.46 8.63
N GLU A 32 9.08 -15.08 9.26
CA GLU A 32 9.48 -16.47 9.03
C GLU A 32 8.53 -17.43 9.75
N THR A 33 7.36 -17.70 9.16
CA THR A 33 6.32 -18.60 9.70
C THR A 33 5.56 -19.30 8.55
N SER A 34 4.52 -20.09 8.86
CA SER A 34 3.65 -20.69 7.84
C SER A 34 2.91 -19.62 7.02
N LYS A 35 2.42 -19.97 5.83
CA LYS A 35 1.74 -19.01 4.94
C LYS A 35 0.50 -18.40 5.57
N GLU A 36 -0.20 -19.16 6.39
CA GLU A 36 -1.48 -18.80 7.02
C GLU A 36 -1.31 -17.78 8.15
N GLU A 37 -0.15 -17.78 8.81
CA GLU A 37 0.19 -16.89 9.92
C GLU A 37 1.21 -15.81 9.54
N GLN A 38 1.56 -15.72 8.24
CA GLN A 38 2.55 -14.79 7.76
C GLN A 38 2.04 -13.35 7.82
N ILE A 39 2.88 -12.46 8.34
CA ILE A 39 2.75 -11.02 8.19
C ILE A 39 3.75 -10.59 7.13
N THR A 40 3.27 -9.93 6.08
CA THR A 40 4.10 -9.42 5.00
C THR A 40 3.98 -7.91 4.94
N GLY A 41 5.12 -7.24 4.82
CA GLY A 41 5.21 -5.81 4.62
C GLY A 41 5.83 -5.44 3.29
N GLY A 42 5.43 -4.30 2.76
CA GLY A 42 5.78 -3.86 1.42
C GLY A 42 5.47 -2.40 1.18
N PHE A 43 5.67 -1.96 -0.06
CA PHE A 43 5.37 -0.59 -0.47
C PHE A 43 4.29 -0.56 -1.54
N TYR A 44 3.41 0.43 -1.42
CA TYR A 44 2.35 0.72 -2.38
C TYR A 44 2.52 2.14 -2.90
N LYS A 45 2.70 2.27 -4.22
CA LYS A 45 2.75 3.55 -4.94
C LYS A 45 1.53 3.67 -5.84
N VAL A 46 0.91 4.84 -5.86
CA VAL A 46 -0.15 5.16 -6.81
C VAL A 46 0.11 6.53 -7.43
N ILE A 47 -0.12 6.65 -8.72
CA ILE A 47 0.03 7.88 -9.52
C ILE A 47 -1.35 8.30 -10.07
N PRO A 48 -1.51 9.53 -10.59
CA PRO A 48 -2.75 9.95 -11.22
C PRO A 48 -3.25 8.99 -12.31
N GLY A 49 -4.56 8.80 -12.36
CA GLY A 49 -5.23 7.90 -13.30
C GLY A 49 -6.56 7.40 -12.77
N GLU A 50 -7.09 6.34 -13.40
CA GLU A 50 -8.31 5.68 -12.96
C GLU A 50 -8.16 5.19 -11.50
N PRO A 51 -9.16 5.40 -10.62
CA PRO A 51 -9.11 4.91 -9.25
C PRO A 51 -8.94 3.38 -9.19
N LEU A 52 -8.11 2.90 -8.27
CA LEU A 52 -8.02 1.47 -7.98
C LEU A 52 -9.01 1.12 -6.86
N THR A 53 -10.03 0.32 -7.18
CA THR A 53 -10.93 -0.28 -6.20
C THR A 53 -10.52 -1.73 -5.94
N TYR A 54 -10.33 -2.08 -4.68
CA TYR A 54 -9.87 -3.42 -4.26
C TYR A 54 -10.62 -3.90 -3.02
N THR A 55 -11.05 -5.17 -3.05
CA THR A 55 -11.67 -5.86 -1.91
C THR A 55 -10.61 -6.66 -1.16
N TYR A 56 -10.42 -6.35 0.12
CA TYR A 56 -9.35 -6.90 0.93
C TYR A 56 -9.58 -8.37 1.35
N GLY A 57 -8.66 -9.27 0.96
CA GLY A 57 -8.69 -10.68 1.37
C GLY A 57 -8.14 -10.95 2.78
N TYR A 58 -7.54 -9.95 3.41
CA TYR A 58 -6.83 -10.00 4.69
C TYR A 58 -6.86 -8.62 5.36
N ASP A 59 -6.54 -8.58 6.65
CA ASP A 59 -6.36 -7.32 7.38
C ASP A 59 -5.02 -6.67 7.01
N GLU A 60 -5.04 -5.38 6.73
CA GLU A 60 -3.87 -4.59 6.35
C GLU A 60 -3.83 -3.26 7.10
N LEU A 61 -2.64 -2.92 7.61
CA LEU A 61 -2.31 -1.60 8.14
C LEU A 61 -1.40 -0.89 7.14
N LYS A 62 -1.60 0.42 6.96
CA LYS A 62 -0.69 1.28 6.20
C LYS A 62 -0.27 2.50 6.98
N ILE A 63 0.89 3.03 6.63
CA ILE A 63 1.27 4.42 6.90
C ILE A 63 1.55 5.12 5.58
N VAL A 64 1.00 6.32 5.42
CA VAL A 64 1.29 7.20 4.30
C VAL A 64 2.66 7.81 4.53
N LEU A 65 3.60 7.58 3.61
CA LEU A 65 4.97 8.08 3.73
C LEU A 65 5.16 9.37 2.96
N GLU A 66 4.62 9.42 1.75
CA GLU A 66 4.73 10.59 0.87
C GLU A 66 3.41 10.82 0.12
N VAL A 67 3.08 12.08 -0.09
CA VAL A 67 2.10 12.56 -1.07
C VAL A 67 2.77 13.73 -1.78
N ASN A 68 3.23 13.51 -3.01
CA ASN A 68 3.97 14.49 -3.78
C ASN A 68 3.01 15.20 -4.76
N ASN A 69 3.05 16.54 -4.77
CA ASN A 69 2.40 17.42 -5.76
C ASN A 69 0.95 17.02 -6.17
N GLY A 70 0.18 16.49 -5.22
CA GLY A 70 -1.17 16.02 -5.48
C GLY A 70 -1.95 15.73 -4.20
N THR A 71 -3.13 15.15 -4.38
CA THR A 71 -4.03 14.72 -3.30
C THR A 71 -4.20 13.20 -3.38
N PHE A 72 -3.96 12.51 -2.26
CA PHE A 72 -4.25 11.09 -2.12
C PHE A 72 -5.57 10.89 -1.38
N THR A 73 -6.58 10.43 -2.10
CA THR A 73 -7.91 10.19 -1.56
C THR A 73 -8.14 8.69 -1.37
N VAL A 74 -8.64 8.31 -0.21
CA VAL A 74 -9.02 6.94 0.14
C VAL A 74 -10.49 6.93 0.51
N THR A 75 -11.28 6.08 -0.15
CA THR A 75 -12.72 5.95 0.06
C THR A 75 -13.09 4.51 0.38
N ASP A 76 -13.88 4.28 1.43
CA ASP A 76 -14.42 2.95 1.75
C ASP A 76 -15.77 2.68 1.06
N GLU A 77 -16.25 1.44 1.22
CA GLU A 77 -17.52 0.98 0.65
C GLU A 77 -18.78 1.62 1.24
N GLU A 78 -18.65 2.28 2.41
CA GLU A 78 -19.73 3.05 3.04
C GLU A 78 -19.74 4.51 2.54
N GLY A 79 -18.75 4.91 1.74
CA GLY A 79 -18.59 6.25 1.18
C GLY A 79 -17.77 7.19 2.07
N THR A 80 -17.22 6.71 3.19
CA THR A 80 -16.30 7.50 4.01
C THR A 80 -15.06 7.80 3.21
N THR A 81 -14.69 9.08 3.13
CA THR A 81 -13.57 9.54 2.31
C THR A 81 -12.60 10.37 3.14
N VAL A 82 -11.30 10.12 2.96
CA VAL A 82 -10.23 10.91 3.57
C VAL A 82 -9.19 11.33 2.52
N ASP A 83 -8.68 12.54 2.66
CA ASP A 83 -7.50 13.01 1.92
C ASP A 83 -6.25 12.75 2.76
N ALA A 84 -5.73 11.54 2.66
CA ALA A 84 -4.64 11.05 3.51
C ALA A 84 -3.34 11.84 3.26
N LYS A 85 -2.63 12.15 4.35
CA LYS A 85 -1.40 12.95 4.38
C LYS A 85 -0.23 12.13 4.94
N PRO A 86 1.03 12.50 4.65
CA PRO A 86 2.19 11.86 5.24
C PRO A 86 2.10 11.79 6.77
N GLY A 87 2.31 10.59 7.32
CA GLY A 87 2.16 10.30 8.75
C GLY A 87 0.80 9.72 9.15
N ASP A 88 -0.23 9.82 8.31
CA ASP A 88 -1.52 9.18 8.57
C ASP A 88 -1.40 7.66 8.51
N VAL A 89 -2.16 6.99 9.37
CA VAL A 89 -2.25 5.53 9.43
C VAL A 89 -3.63 5.08 8.98
N LEU A 90 -3.67 3.99 8.21
CA LEU A 90 -4.89 3.44 7.64
C LEU A 90 -5.03 1.98 8.05
N TYR A 91 -6.25 1.54 8.32
CA TYR A 91 -6.58 0.15 8.58
C TYR A 91 -7.68 -0.30 7.62
N PHE A 92 -7.43 -1.40 6.94
CA PHE A 92 -8.39 -2.03 6.04
C PHE A 92 -8.71 -3.42 6.57
N LYS A 93 -9.98 -3.60 6.96
CA LYS A 93 -10.47 -4.84 7.52
C LYS A 93 -10.63 -5.86 6.40
N LYS A 94 -10.32 -7.13 6.67
CA LYS A 94 -10.67 -8.22 5.76
C LYS A 94 -12.14 -8.15 5.34
N GLY A 95 -12.38 -8.18 4.04
CA GLY A 95 -13.69 -8.10 3.40
C GLY A 95 -14.11 -6.70 2.97
N SER A 96 -13.46 -5.63 3.45
CA SER A 96 -13.81 -4.26 3.05
C SER A 96 -13.33 -3.95 1.64
N THR A 97 -14.13 -3.20 0.89
CA THR A 97 -13.74 -2.64 -0.41
C THR A 97 -13.26 -1.20 -0.25
N ILE A 98 -12.05 -0.91 -0.74
CA ILE A 98 -11.41 0.40 -0.63
C ILE A 98 -11.04 0.90 -2.03
N THR A 99 -11.26 2.18 -2.28
CA THR A 99 -10.87 2.87 -3.50
C THR A 99 -9.76 3.87 -3.23
N PHE A 100 -8.69 3.80 -4.03
CA PHE A 100 -7.52 4.66 -3.97
C PHE A 100 -7.46 5.57 -5.20
N LYS A 101 -7.29 6.86 -4.99
CA LYS A 101 -7.17 7.85 -6.07
C LYS A 101 -6.07 8.85 -5.75
N VAL A 102 -5.25 9.17 -6.76
CA VAL A 102 -4.38 10.35 -6.71
C VAL A 102 -4.81 11.34 -7.78
N GLU A 103 -4.93 12.60 -7.41
CA GLU A 103 -5.13 13.72 -8.32
C GLU A 103 -3.94 14.66 -8.27
N GLY A 104 -3.55 15.22 -9.42
CA GLY A 104 -2.38 16.10 -9.54
C GLY A 104 -1.80 16.10 -10.95
N GLY A 105 -0.61 16.70 -11.10
CA GLY A 105 0.15 16.72 -12.36
C GLY A 105 0.89 15.40 -12.62
N GLU A 106 1.67 15.34 -13.71
CA GLU A 106 2.42 14.12 -14.11
C GLU A 106 3.44 13.63 -13.06
N ASP A 107 3.89 14.51 -12.17
CA ASP A 107 4.82 14.22 -11.09
C ASP A 107 4.13 13.88 -9.75
N ALA A 108 2.80 13.88 -9.72
CA ALA A 108 2.05 13.59 -8.51
C ALA A 108 2.07 12.08 -8.18
N TYR A 109 2.15 11.74 -6.90
CA TYR A 109 2.01 10.36 -6.44
C TYR A 109 1.72 10.30 -4.94
N ALA A 110 1.24 9.13 -4.49
CA ALA A 110 1.24 8.75 -3.08
C ALA A 110 2.09 7.48 -2.88
N TYR A 111 2.83 7.44 -1.78
CA TYR A 111 3.70 6.32 -1.43
C TYR A 111 3.45 5.89 0.01
N ASN A 112 3.26 4.59 0.22
CA ASN A 112 2.81 4.02 1.48
C ASN A 112 3.63 2.79 1.83
N PHE A 113 3.89 2.56 3.12
CA PHE A 113 4.28 1.24 3.61
C PHE A 113 3.05 0.53 4.15
N TYR A 114 2.90 -0.75 3.83
CA TYR A 114 1.83 -1.60 4.35
C TYR A 114 2.40 -2.80 5.10
N ALA A 115 1.60 -3.36 6.00
CA ALA A 115 1.79 -4.67 6.59
C ALA A 115 0.43 -5.36 6.72
N GLY A 116 0.33 -6.60 6.25
CA GLY A 116 -0.92 -7.37 6.30
C GLY A 116 -0.71 -8.85 6.61
N LYS A 117 -1.76 -9.51 7.09
CA LYS A 117 -1.78 -10.98 7.32
C LYS A 117 -1.98 -11.72 5.99
N LYS A 118 -0.92 -11.72 5.19
CA LYS A 118 -0.86 -12.31 3.84
C LYS A 118 0.48 -13.01 3.64
N TYR A 119 0.50 -13.99 2.75
CA TYR A 119 1.77 -14.62 2.36
C TYR A 119 2.53 -13.76 1.33
N PHE A 120 3.84 -13.86 1.33
CA PHE A 120 4.70 -13.12 0.40
C PHE A 120 4.37 -13.49 -1.06
N GLY A 121 4.09 -12.49 -1.89
CA GLY A 121 3.67 -12.62 -3.28
C GLY A 121 2.15 -12.75 -3.50
N GLN A 122 1.34 -12.74 -2.43
CA GLN A 122 -0.12 -12.67 -2.56
C GLN A 122 -0.53 -11.26 -3.03
N VAL A 123 -1.20 -11.16 -4.17
CA VAL A 123 -1.80 -9.90 -4.67
C VAL A 123 -3.24 -9.80 -4.21
#